data_AF-A0A9X0CDA2-F1
#
_entry.id   AF-A0A9X0CDA2-F1
#
_cell.length_a   1.000
_cell.length_b   1.000
_cell.length_c   1.000
_cell.angle_alpha   90.00
_cell.angle_beta   90.00
_cell.angle_gamma   90.00
#
_symmetry.space_group_name_H-M   'P 1'
#
loop_
_entity.id
_entity.type
_entity.pdbx_description
1 polymer ?
#
loop_
_entity_poly.entity_id
_entity_poly.type
_entity_poly.pdbx_seq_one_letter_code
_entity_poly.pdbx_strand_id
1 'polypeptide(L)'
;MEQRKRAGPSHEEDQQPQRDAKRGKSISVSGLRSVYGKITTFPKKERAYARWRAGEKFGEIARNACVAEATAEVYVIDIIASGVGNQDLHRRLIRELKIQDEFFEQVQESLTRSGITLREIRDTTQLSL
;
A
#
# COMPACT_ATOMS: atom_id res chain seq x y z
N MET A 1 -3.84 -26.09 71.28
CA MET A 1 -3.37 -25.10 70.31
C MET A 1 -3.55 -25.69 68.93
N GLU A 2 -4.37 -25.02 68.13
CA GLU A 2 -4.33 -24.96 66.65
C GLU A 2 -4.52 -26.24 65.82
N GLN A 3 -5.16 -26.25 64.66
CA GLN A 3 -6.11 -25.37 63.99
C GLN A 3 -6.72 -26.24 62.86
N ARG A 4 -7.99 -25.98 62.56
CA ARG A 4 -8.81 -26.52 61.46
C ARG A 4 -8.09 -26.54 60.10
N LYS A 5 -8.47 -27.45 59.19
CA LYS A 5 -9.20 -27.07 57.95
C LYS A 5 -9.66 -28.28 57.12
N ARG A 6 -10.95 -28.21 56.77
CA ARG A 6 -11.68 -28.97 55.75
C ARG A 6 -11.27 -28.48 54.35
N ALA A 7 -11.33 -29.35 53.33
CA ALA A 7 -11.84 -29.02 52.00
C ALA A 7 -11.93 -30.28 51.11
N GLY A 8 -13.15 -30.67 50.73
CA GLY A 8 -13.42 -30.92 49.30
C GLY A 8 -14.10 -29.65 48.74
N PRO A 9 -14.65 -29.65 47.51
CA PRO A 9 -14.47 -30.56 46.39
C PRO A 9 -13.91 -29.83 45.14
N SER A 10 -13.75 -30.61 44.07
CA SER A 10 -13.39 -30.27 42.70
C SER A 10 -14.02 -28.97 42.16
N HIS A 11 -13.20 -28.15 41.51
CA HIS A 11 -13.62 -27.23 40.47
C HIS A 11 -12.89 -27.63 39.18
N GLU A 12 -13.62 -28.27 38.28
CA GLU A 12 -13.34 -28.23 36.85
C GLU A 12 -13.66 -26.81 36.39
N GLU A 13 -12.63 -26.04 36.05
CA GLU A 13 -12.80 -24.84 35.23
C GLU A 13 -12.23 -25.12 33.84
N ASP A 14 -13.15 -25.07 32.89
CA ASP A 14 -13.00 -25.08 31.44
C ASP A 14 -11.79 -24.25 30.96
N GLN A 15 -10.78 -24.94 30.43
CA GLN A 15 -9.75 -24.31 29.61
C GLN A 15 -10.30 -24.11 28.20
N GLN A 16 -10.91 -22.94 27.96
CA GLN A 16 -11.17 -22.45 26.60
C GLN A 16 -9.84 -22.31 25.84
N PRO A 17 -9.66 -22.94 24.66
CA PRO A 17 -8.47 -22.72 23.86
C PRO A 17 -8.51 -21.32 23.25
N GLN A 18 -7.59 -20.48 23.74
CA GLN A 18 -7.20 -19.19 23.16
C GLN A 18 -6.85 -19.40 21.68
N ARG A 19 -7.74 -18.99 20.78
CA ARG A 19 -7.44 -18.95 19.35
C ARG A 19 -6.48 -17.80 19.12
N ASP A 20 -5.20 -18.13 19.01
CA ASP A 20 -4.18 -17.20 18.53
C ASP A 20 -4.63 -16.64 17.17
N ALA A 21 -5.04 -15.38 17.20
CA ALA A 21 -5.22 -14.58 16.01
C ALA A 21 -3.89 -14.61 15.26
N LYS A 22 -3.87 -15.31 14.12
CA LYS A 22 -2.79 -15.25 13.15
C LYS A 22 -2.66 -13.80 12.71
N ARG A 23 -1.81 -13.05 13.44
CA ARG A 23 -1.34 -11.72 13.10
C ARG A 23 -0.98 -11.75 11.62
N GLY A 24 -1.74 -10.99 10.83
CA GLY A 24 -1.44 -10.75 9.43
C GLY A 24 0.04 -10.40 9.34
N LYS A 25 0.79 -11.26 8.64
CA LYS A 25 2.23 -11.12 8.48
C LYS A 25 2.42 -9.80 7.74
N SER A 26 2.81 -8.74 8.46
CA SER A 26 3.12 -7.47 7.81
C SER A 26 4.20 -7.79 6.79
N ILE A 27 3.88 -7.57 5.51
CA ILE A 27 4.86 -7.74 4.46
C ILE A 27 5.85 -6.60 4.69
N SER A 28 6.90 -6.92 5.43
CA SER A 28 8.05 -6.04 5.61
C SER A 28 8.48 -5.58 4.22
N VAL A 29 8.76 -4.29 4.06
CA VAL A 29 9.34 -3.71 2.84
C VAL A 29 10.62 -4.46 2.43
N SER A 30 11.26 -5.17 3.37
CA SER A 30 12.38 -6.09 3.14
C SER A 30 12.00 -7.36 2.36
N GLY A 31 10.78 -7.88 2.52
CA GLY A 31 10.27 -9.04 1.78
C GLY A 31 10.04 -8.75 0.30
N LEU A 32 9.58 -7.53 -0.03
CA LEU A 32 9.48 -7.07 -1.42
C LEU A 32 10.86 -6.95 -2.09
N ARG A 33 11.91 -6.56 -1.36
CA ARG A 33 13.29 -6.52 -1.89
C ARG A 33 13.84 -7.88 -2.28
N SER A 34 13.46 -8.97 -1.59
CA SER A 34 13.95 -10.31 -1.93
C SER A 34 13.26 -10.90 -3.15
N VAL A 35 12.04 -10.44 -3.48
CA VAL A 35 11.25 -10.92 -4.63
C VAL A 35 11.62 -10.17 -5.91
N TYR A 36 11.81 -8.86 -5.83
CA TYR A 36 12.04 -8.01 -7.02
C TYR A 36 13.52 -7.71 -7.30
N GLY A 37 14.44 -8.24 -6.50
CA GLY A 37 15.83 -7.80 -6.50
C GLY A 37 15.93 -6.32 -6.12
N LYS A 38 17.15 -5.79 -6.06
CA LYS A 38 17.39 -4.35 -5.89
C LYS A 38 16.72 -3.60 -7.06
N ILE A 39 15.48 -3.15 -6.93
CA ILE A 39 14.99 -2.03 -7.75
C ILE A 39 15.69 -0.79 -7.21
N THR A 40 16.98 -0.68 -7.55
CA THR A 40 17.78 0.52 -7.38
C THR A 40 17.36 1.45 -8.49
N THR A 41 16.51 2.42 -8.16
CA THR A 41 16.52 3.76 -8.76
C THR A 41 17.00 3.81 -10.21
N PHE A 42 16.08 3.58 -11.15
CA PHE A 42 16.41 3.67 -12.57
C PHE A 42 16.61 5.16 -12.92
N PRO A 43 17.74 5.59 -13.51
CA PRO A 43 18.03 7.01 -13.73
C PRO A 43 16.96 7.75 -14.54
N LYS A 44 16.25 7.05 -15.43
CA LYS A 44 15.12 7.65 -16.17
C LYS A 44 13.93 7.96 -15.25
N LYS A 45 13.66 7.15 -14.22
CA LYS A 45 12.60 7.40 -13.23
C LYS A 45 12.94 8.61 -12.37
N GLU A 46 14.18 8.69 -11.89
CA GLU A 46 14.65 9.85 -11.12
C GLU A 46 14.59 11.14 -11.94
N ARG A 47 15.03 11.10 -13.20
CA ARG A 47 14.97 12.25 -14.10
C ARG A 47 13.54 12.65 -14.42
N ALA A 48 12.64 11.69 -14.69
CA ALA A 48 11.22 11.96 -14.89
C ALA A 48 10.59 12.60 -13.66
N TYR A 49 10.85 12.06 -12.47
CA TYR A 49 10.38 12.61 -11.21
C TYR A 49 10.92 14.03 -10.93
N ALA A 50 12.21 14.29 -11.16
CA ALA A 50 12.81 15.60 -10.97
C ALA A 50 12.17 16.67 -11.87
N ARG A 51 11.94 16.34 -13.15
CA ARG A 51 11.28 17.22 -14.12
C ARG A 51 9.82 17.46 -13.77
N TRP A 52 9.11 16.39 -13.42
CA TRP A 52 7.74 16.50 -12.94
C TRP A 52 7.66 17.41 -11.71
N ARG A 53 8.53 17.20 -10.70
CA ARG A 53 8.61 18.04 -9.51
C ARG A 53 8.89 19.52 -9.84
N ALA A 54 9.66 19.81 -10.90
CA ALA A 54 9.93 21.16 -11.39
C ALA A 54 8.73 21.83 -12.11
N GLY A 55 7.66 21.08 -12.40
CA GLY A 55 6.42 21.61 -12.97
C GLY A 55 6.07 21.10 -14.37
N GLU A 56 6.95 20.30 -14.99
CA GLU A 56 6.70 19.75 -16.32
C GLU A 56 5.54 18.74 -16.33
N LYS A 57 4.85 18.65 -17.47
CA LYS A 57 3.73 17.72 -17.71
C LYS A 57 4.22 16.37 -18.23
N PHE A 58 3.42 15.31 -18.03
CA PHE A 58 3.78 13.95 -18.46
C PHE A 58 4.10 13.86 -19.96
N GLY A 59 3.30 14.48 -20.83
CA GLY A 59 3.61 14.55 -22.26
C GLY A 59 4.94 15.22 -22.60
N GLU A 60 5.39 16.22 -21.83
CA GLU A 60 6.70 16.85 -22.01
C GLU A 60 7.82 15.89 -21.58
N ILE A 61 7.67 15.27 -20.41
CA ILE A 61 8.62 14.31 -19.87
C ILE A 61 8.75 13.10 -20.81
N ALA A 62 7.64 12.61 -21.34
CA ALA A 62 7.57 11.49 -22.27
C ALA A 62 8.33 11.76 -23.57
N ARG A 63 8.10 12.93 -24.18
CA ARG A 63 8.86 13.38 -25.37
C ARG A 63 10.36 13.42 -25.10
N ASN A 64 10.76 13.99 -23.97
CA ASN A 64 12.16 14.09 -23.60
C ASN A 64 12.82 12.75 -23.30
N ALA A 65 12.08 11.83 -22.69
CA ALA A 65 12.56 10.48 -22.36
C ALA A 65 12.42 9.49 -23.54
N CYS A 66 11.80 9.91 -24.66
CA CYS A 66 11.46 9.07 -25.82
C CYS A 66 10.64 7.84 -25.41
N VAL A 67 9.59 8.04 -24.62
CA VAL A 67 8.67 6.99 -24.15
C VAL A 67 7.22 7.41 -24.34
N ALA A 68 6.29 6.48 -24.20
CA ALA A 68 4.87 6.80 -24.13
C ALA A 68 4.52 7.57 -22.85
N GLU A 69 3.48 8.40 -22.88
CA GLU A 69 3.06 9.22 -21.74
C GLU A 69 2.72 8.37 -20.50
N ALA A 70 1.98 7.28 -20.68
CA ALA A 70 1.72 6.30 -19.62
C ALA A 70 2.99 5.73 -18.97
N THR A 71 4.09 5.59 -19.73
CA THR A 71 5.37 5.14 -19.15
C THR A 71 6.00 6.24 -18.28
N ALA A 72 5.89 7.51 -18.69
CA ALA A 72 6.36 8.64 -17.90
C ALA A 72 5.54 8.82 -16.60
N GLU A 73 4.24 8.55 -16.64
CA GLU A 73 3.38 8.51 -15.45
C GLU A 73 3.86 7.44 -14.46
N VAL A 74 4.05 6.20 -14.92
CA VAL A 74 4.54 5.08 -14.10
C VAL A 74 5.89 5.40 -13.46
N TYR A 75 6.79 6.06 -14.20
CA TYR A 75 8.08 6.48 -13.66
C TYR A 75 7.96 7.41 -12.45
N VAL A 76 7.01 8.34 -12.46
CA VAL A 76 6.75 9.27 -11.36
C VAL A 76 6.03 8.57 -10.20
N ILE A 77 5.02 7.77 -10.51
CA ILE A 77 4.24 6.99 -9.53
C ILE A 77 5.18 6.07 -8.72
N ASP A 78 6.10 5.37 -9.39
CA ASP A 78 7.04 4.46 -8.74
C ASP A 78 7.94 5.17 -7.71
N ILE A 79 8.44 6.36 -8.04
CA ILE A 79 9.30 7.13 -7.12
C ILE A 79 8.48 7.66 -5.94
N ILE A 80 7.26 8.14 -6.18
CA ILE A 80 6.36 8.59 -5.10
C ILE A 80 6.02 7.43 -4.17
N ALA A 81 5.64 6.27 -4.72
CA ALA A 81 5.32 5.05 -3.98
C ALA A 81 6.52 4.49 -3.20
N SER A 82 7.75 4.81 -3.59
CA SER A 82 8.96 4.43 -2.86
C SER A 82 9.18 5.21 -1.55
N GLY A 83 8.31 6.18 -1.23
CA GLY A 83 8.32 6.95 0.01
C GLY A 83 8.88 8.38 -0.13
N VAL A 84 9.15 8.84 -1.35
CA VAL A 84 9.66 10.20 -1.63
C VAL A 84 8.52 11.23 -1.75
N GLY A 85 7.26 10.76 -1.84
CA GLY A 85 6.07 11.61 -1.93
C GLY A 85 5.71 12.32 -0.63
N ASN A 86 5.11 13.51 -0.74
CA ASN A 86 4.41 14.19 0.34
C ASN A 86 2.96 14.48 -0.09
N GLN A 87 2.11 14.99 0.81
CA GLN A 87 0.70 15.21 0.51
C GLN A 87 0.45 16.13 -0.70
N ASP A 88 1.26 17.18 -0.88
CA ASP A 88 1.11 18.10 -2.01
C ASP A 88 1.43 17.41 -3.35
N LEU A 89 2.49 16.59 -3.38
CA LEU A 89 2.84 15.80 -4.54
C LEU A 89 1.76 14.75 -4.84
N HIS A 90 1.20 14.09 -3.82
CA HIS A 90 0.11 13.15 -4.01
C HIS A 90 -1.12 13.83 -4.62
N ARG A 91 -1.52 15.00 -4.09
CA ARG A 91 -2.65 15.78 -4.63
C ARG A 91 -2.40 16.23 -6.07
N ARG A 92 -1.19 16.69 -6.37
CA ARG A 92 -0.82 17.07 -7.74
C ARG A 92 -0.94 15.89 -8.70
N LEU A 93 -0.40 14.73 -8.31
CA LEU A 93 -0.46 13.50 -9.12
C LEU A 93 -1.90 13.09 -9.39
N ILE A 94 -2.76 13.04 -8.36
CA ILE A 94 -4.19 12.70 -8.49
C ILE A 94 -4.89 13.65 -9.48
N ARG A 95 -4.65 14.96 -9.36
CA ARG A 95 -5.22 15.96 -10.28
C ARG A 95 -4.75 15.80 -11.72
N GLU A 96 -3.45 15.57 -11.93
CA GLU A 96 -2.90 15.41 -13.28
C GLU A 96 -3.37 14.12 -13.95
N LEU A 97 -3.53 13.03 -13.18
CA LEU A 97 -4.10 11.76 -13.65
C LEU A 97 -5.64 11.81 -13.76
N LYS A 98 -6.27 12.93 -13.38
CA LYS A 98 -7.74 13.12 -13.38
C LYS A 98 -8.48 12.02 -12.63
N ILE A 99 -7.87 11.49 -11.58
CA ILE A 99 -8.50 10.51 -10.70
C ILE A 99 -9.54 11.26 -9.89
N GLN A 100 -10.80 10.81 -9.95
CA GLN A 100 -11.85 11.39 -9.13
C GLN A 100 -11.63 10.99 -7.66
N ASP A 101 -11.83 11.94 -6.75
CA ASP A 101 -11.62 11.73 -5.31
C ASP A 101 -12.45 10.55 -4.78
N GLU A 102 -13.67 10.35 -5.31
CA GLU A 102 -14.54 9.22 -4.96
C GLU A 102 -13.87 7.86 -5.25
N PHE A 103 -13.24 7.69 -6.41
CA PHE A 103 -12.52 6.46 -6.74
C PHE A 103 -11.32 6.24 -5.81
N PHE A 104 -10.63 7.32 -5.47
CA PHE A 104 -9.50 7.26 -4.55
C PHE A 104 -9.94 6.79 -3.16
N GLU A 105 -11.01 7.35 -2.62
CA GLU A 105 -11.56 6.97 -1.31
C GLU A 105 -12.05 5.52 -1.28
N GLN A 106 -12.79 5.08 -2.32
CA GLN A 106 -13.28 3.70 -2.41
C GLN A 106 -12.14 2.68 -2.49
N VAL A 107 -11.09 2.96 -3.28
CA VAL A 107 -9.90 2.10 -3.36
C VAL A 107 -9.18 2.09 -2.02
N GLN A 108 -9.02 3.24 -1.36
CA GLN A 108 -8.36 3.34 -0.07
C GLN A 108 -9.10 2.54 1.01
N GLU A 109 -10.43 2.66 1.09
CA GLU A 109 -11.25 1.88 2.02
C GLU A 109 -11.09 0.37 1.73
N SER A 110 -11.17 0.00 0.46
CA SER A 110 -11.04 -1.39 0.03
C SER A 110 -9.69 -1.98 0.45
N LEU A 111 -8.59 -1.26 0.27
CA LEU A 111 -7.24 -1.69 0.66
C LEU A 111 -7.06 -1.93 2.17
N THR A 112 -7.94 -1.40 3.03
CA THR A 112 -7.92 -1.69 4.48
C THR A 112 -8.50 -3.06 4.82
N ARG A 113 -9.23 -3.70 3.90
CA ARG A 113 -9.89 -4.98 4.12
C ARG A 113 -8.88 -6.12 3.96
N SER A 114 -8.79 -6.98 4.98
CA SER A 114 -7.91 -8.15 4.93
C SER A 114 -8.37 -9.15 3.86
N GLY A 115 -7.45 -9.59 3.01
CA GLY A 115 -7.70 -10.65 2.02
C GLY A 115 -8.30 -10.19 0.68
N ILE A 116 -8.54 -8.89 0.49
CA ILE A 116 -9.03 -8.36 -0.78
C ILE A 116 -7.95 -8.40 -1.87
N THR A 117 -8.33 -8.73 -3.09
CA THR A 117 -7.46 -8.74 -4.26
C THR A 117 -7.63 -7.48 -5.12
N LEU A 118 -6.62 -7.12 -5.91
CA LEU A 118 -6.72 -6.02 -6.87
C LEU A 118 -7.84 -6.21 -7.90
N ARG A 119 -8.15 -7.48 -8.24
CA ARG A 119 -9.27 -7.81 -9.13
C ARG A 119 -10.60 -7.44 -8.47
N GLU A 120 -10.79 -7.84 -7.21
CA GLU A 120 -12.01 -7.49 -6.46
C GLU A 120 -12.16 -5.98 -6.34
N ILE A 121 -11.09 -5.25 -6.02
CA ILE A 121 -11.12 -3.78 -5.94
C ILE A 121 -11.57 -3.18 -7.27
N ARG A 122 -10.98 -3.61 -8.40
CA ARG A 122 -11.38 -3.14 -9.73
C ARG A 122 -12.85 -3.42 -10.02
N ASP A 123 -13.30 -4.63 -9.72
CA ASP A 123 -14.67 -5.08 -10.02
C ASP A 123 -15.70 -4.33 -9.15
N THR A 124 -15.37 -3.95 -7.91
CA THR A 124 -16.27 -3.19 -7.02
C THR A 124 -16.25 -1.69 -7.24
N THR A 125 -15.10 -1.13 -7.62
CA THR A 125 -14.93 0.32 -7.86
C THR A 125 -15.36 0.75 -9.27
N GLN A 126 -15.72 -0.20 -10.12
CA GLN A 126 -16.06 0.03 -11.54
C GLN A 126 -15.00 0.89 -12.27
N LEU A 127 -13.74 0.76 -11.85
CA LEU A 127 -12.59 1.35 -12.54
C LEU A 127 -12.49 0.71 -13.93
N SER A 128 -13.27 1.25 -14.86
CA SER A 128 -13.19 0.99 -16.28
C SER A 128 -12.24 2.03 -16.85
N LEU A 129 -11.07 1.56 -17.29
CA LEU A 129 -10.16 2.33 -18.13
C LEU A 129 -10.75 2.45 -19.54
#